data_AF-A0A7W1UQR7-F1
#
_entry.id   AF-A0A7W1UQR7-F1
#
_cell.length_a   1.000
_cell.length_b   1.000
_cell.length_c   1.000
_cell.angle_alpha   90.00
_cell.angle_beta   90.00
_cell.angle_gamma   90.00
#
_symmetry.space_group_name_H-M   'P 1'
#
loop_
_entity.id
_entity.type
_entity.pdbx_description
1 polymer ?
#
loop_
_entity_poly.entity_id
_entity_poly.type
_entity_poly.pdbx_seq_one_letter_code
_entity_poly.pdbx_strand_id
1 'polypeptide(L)'
;MTLIPFQTIDWEKIAKIEHLGETGTSYWQTLQFDGLRMRIVEYTAGYLADHWCQKGHIVHCLEGEFISELENGEVVSLSKGMTYIV
;
A
#
# COMPACT_ATOMS: atom_id res chain seq x y z
N MET A 1 20.37 -8.43 -13.22
CA MET A 1 20.31 -8.46 -11.75
C MET A 1 20.26 -7.03 -11.29
N THR A 2 19.14 -6.62 -10.71
CA THR A 2 19.03 -5.29 -10.15
C THR A 2 19.64 -5.30 -8.76
N LEU A 3 20.65 -4.46 -8.53
CA LEU A 3 21.33 -4.36 -7.24
C LEU A 3 20.57 -3.38 -6.35
N ILE A 4 19.92 -3.89 -5.30
CA ILE A 4 19.34 -3.05 -4.24
C ILE A 4 20.34 -3.08 -3.08
N PRO A 5 21.09 -2.00 -2.82
CA PRO A 5 22.06 -1.98 -1.74
C PRO A 5 21.35 -2.00 -0.39
N PHE A 6 22.03 -2.57 0.62
CA PHE A 6 21.60 -2.45 2.00
C PHE A 6 21.51 -0.98 2.40
N GLN A 7 20.38 -0.61 3.02
CA GLN A 7 20.13 0.71 3.56
C GLN A 7 19.06 0.63 4.64
N THR A 8 19.07 1.59 5.55
CA THR A 8 17.98 1.80 6.51
C THR A 8 17.10 2.93 6.01
N ILE A 9 15.78 2.80 6.16
CA ILE A 9 14.82 3.81 5.75
C ILE A 9 14.21 4.42 6.99
N ASP A 10 14.40 5.73 7.15
CA ASP A 10 13.67 6.55 8.12
C ASP A 10 12.44 7.13 7.43
N TRP A 11 11.29 6.47 7.62
CA TRP A 11 10.06 6.85 6.94
C TRP A 11 9.57 8.24 7.34
N GLU A 12 9.89 8.74 8.53
CA GLU A 12 9.48 10.10 8.95
C GLU A 12 10.08 11.20 8.06
N LYS A 13 11.21 10.91 7.40
CA LYS A 13 11.89 11.83 6.46
C LYS A 13 11.37 11.73 5.03
N ILE A 14 10.52 10.76 4.71
CA ILE A 14 9.96 10.60 3.37
C ILE A 14 8.66 11.41 3.27
N ALA A 15 8.56 12.27 2.26
CA ALA A 15 7.37 13.11 2.08
C ALA A 15 6.10 12.25 1.91
N LYS A 16 5.03 12.63 2.62
CA LYS A 16 3.68 12.13 2.38
C LYS A 16 3.08 12.89 1.20
N ILE A 17 2.75 12.16 0.14
CA ILE A 17 2.05 12.69 -1.03
C ILE A 17 0.58 12.29 -0.92
N GLU A 18 -0.31 13.25 -1.14
CA GLU A 18 -1.76 13.03 -1.12
C GLU A 18 -2.24 12.37 -2.41
N HIS A 19 -3.10 11.36 -2.25
CA HIS A 19 -3.77 10.65 -3.33
C HIS A 19 -5.25 10.47 -2.97
N LEU A 20 -6.13 11.07 -3.78
CA LEU A 20 -7.58 10.97 -3.62
C LEU A 20 -8.07 9.58 -4.04
N GLY A 21 -9.07 9.06 -3.33
CA GLY A 21 -9.86 7.90 -3.75
C GLY A 21 -11.22 8.34 -4.31
N GLU A 22 -12.10 7.38 -4.58
CA GLU A 22 -13.52 7.70 -4.85
C GLU A 22 -14.17 8.35 -3.64
N THR A 23 -13.83 7.85 -2.45
CA THR A 23 -14.12 8.45 -1.16
C THR A 23 -12.86 8.49 -0.31
N GLY A 24 -12.78 9.47 0.58
CA GLY A 24 -11.63 9.64 1.47
C GLY A 24 -10.34 9.99 0.75
N THR A 25 -9.23 9.83 1.45
CA THR A 25 -7.90 10.22 0.97
C THR A 25 -6.87 9.22 1.49
N SER A 26 -5.79 9.08 0.73
CA SER A 26 -4.64 8.27 1.11
C SER A 26 -3.37 9.10 1.06
N TYR A 27 -2.46 8.86 2.00
CA TYR A 27 -1.17 9.54 2.09
C TYR A 27 -0.05 8.53 1.89
N TRP A 28 0.78 8.75 0.88
CA TRP A 28 1.77 7.78 0.42
C TRP A 28 3.17 8.31 0.68
N GLN A 29 3.99 7.48 1.30
CA GLN A 29 5.43 7.66 1.37
C GLN A 29 6.04 6.58 0.49
N THR A 30 6.70 6.95 -0.60
CA THR A 30 7.10 6.00 -1.64
C THR A 30 8.61 6.06 -1.90
N LEU A 31 9.23 4.89 -1.99
CA LEU A 31 10.58 4.69 -2.51
C LEU A 31 10.51 3.79 -3.75
N GLN A 32 11.16 4.22 -4.82
CA GLN A 32 11.21 3.51 -6.09
C GLN A 32 12.65 3.07 -6.36
N PHE A 33 12.83 1.76 -6.49
CA PHE A 33 14.04 1.13 -6.99
C PHE A 33 13.75 0.49 -8.35
N ASP A 34 14.78 0.11 -9.08
CA ASP A 34 14.58 -0.72 -10.26
C ASP A 34 14.02 -2.10 -9.82
N GLY A 35 12.93 -2.54 -10.43
CA GLY A 35 12.22 -3.78 -10.08
C GLY A 35 11.51 -3.84 -8.71
N LEU A 36 11.63 -2.83 -7.83
CA LEU A 36 10.98 -2.83 -6.50
C LEU A 36 10.40 -1.44 -6.17
N ARG A 37 9.13 -1.41 -5.76
CA ARG A 37 8.49 -0.22 -5.18
C ARG A 37 8.07 -0.52 -3.75
N MET A 38 8.58 0.27 -2.81
CA MET A 38 8.21 0.19 -1.40
C MET A 38 7.40 1.42 -1.03
N ARG A 39 6.36 1.25 -0.21
CA ARG A 39 5.55 2.36 0.29
C ARG A 39 4.91 2.06 1.63
N ILE A 40 4.78 3.09 2.45
CA ILE A 40 3.80 3.15 3.55
C ILE A 40 2.62 3.96 3.04
N VAL A 41 1.42 3.43 3.24
CA VAL A 41 0.18 4.10 2.87
C VAL A 41 -0.70 4.22 4.09
N GLU A 42 -1.14 5.44 4.37
CA GLU A 42 -2.13 5.75 5.40
C GLU A 42 -3.45 6.09 4.71
N TYR A 43 -4.53 5.42 5.09
CA TYR A 43 -5.86 5.64 4.53
C TYR A 43 -6.74 6.32 5.57
N THR A 44 -7.49 7.35 5.16
CA THR A 44 -8.55 7.89 6.02
C THR A 44 -9.69 6.89 6.15
N ALA A 45 -10.47 6.97 7.23
CA ALA A 45 -11.69 6.18 7.39
C ALA A 45 -12.63 6.37 6.19
N GLY A 46 -13.16 5.27 5.66
CA GLY A 46 -14.03 5.30 4.48
C GLY A 46 -13.29 5.54 3.15
N TYR A 47 -11.96 5.44 3.11
CA TYR A 47 -11.23 5.46 1.85
C TYR A 47 -11.68 4.32 0.93
N LEU A 48 -11.92 4.64 -0.34
CA LEU A 48 -12.20 3.68 -1.40
C LEU A 48 -11.26 3.96 -2.59
N ALA A 49 -10.53 2.93 -3.01
CA ALA A 49 -9.63 3.04 -4.17
C ALA A 49 -10.43 3.18 -5.47
N ASP A 50 -9.86 3.91 -6.44
CA ASP A 50 -10.48 4.27 -7.71
C ASP A 50 -10.03 3.39 -8.90
N HIS A 51 -9.29 2.30 -8.64
CA HIS A 51 -8.74 1.45 -9.70
C HIS A 51 -8.42 0.01 -9.26
N TRP A 52 -8.38 -0.88 -10.24
CA TRP A 52 -7.82 -2.23 -10.13
C TRP A 52 -6.33 -2.23 -10.46
N CYS A 53 -5.55 -3.06 -9.76
CA CYS A 53 -4.11 -3.18 -10.01
C CYS A 53 -3.74 -4.64 -10.32
N GLN A 54 -3.18 -4.86 -11.51
CA GLN A 54 -2.70 -6.18 -11.96
C GLN A 54 -1.22 -6.44 -11.64
N LYS A 55 -0.55 -5.51 -10.97
CA LYS A 55 0.85 -5.70 -10.53
C LYS A 55 0.87 -6.68 -9.36
N GLY A 56 1.97 -7.40 -9.20
CA GLY A 56 2.18 -8.18 -7.98
C GLY A 56 2.30 -7.27 -6.76
N HIS A 57 1.72 -7.65 -5.63
CA HIS A 57 1.81 -6.89 -4.38
C HIS A 57 2.05 -7.80 -3.20
N ILE A 58 2.82 -7.29 -2.24
CA ILE A 58 2.81 -7.77 -0.86
C ILE A 58 2.27 -6.61 -0.04
N VAL A 59 1.15 -6.81 0.65
CA VAL A 59 0.54 -5.79 1.50
C VAL A 59 0.44 -6.33 2.91
N HIS A 60 1.03 -5.61 3.85
CA HIS A 60 1.01 -5.92 5.27
C HIS A 60 0.31 -4.79 6.03
N CYS A 61 -0.67 -5.14 6.86
CA CYS A 61 -1.41 -4.17 7.66
C CYS A 61 -0.61 -3.77 8.90
N LEU A 62 -0.13 -2.54 8.95
CA LEU A 62 0.65 -2.01 10.10
C LEU A 62 -0.24 -1.61 11.28
N GLU A 63 -1.41 -1.05 10.99
CA GLU A 63 -2.38 -0.54 11.97
C GLU A 63 -3.77 -0.46 11.34
N GLY A 64 -4.82 -0.52 12.18
CA GLY A 64 -6.21 -0.50 11.74
C GLY A 64 -6.63 -1.77 11.00
N GLU A 65 -7.57 -1.60 10.06
CA GLU A 65 -8.12 -2.68 9.24
C GLU A 65 -8.64 -2.13 7.91
N PHE A 66 -8.73 -2.99 6.91
CA PHE A 66 -9.32 -2.66 5.61
C PHE A 66 -9.88 -3.92 4.92
N ILE A 67 -10.63 -3.69 3.86
CA ILE A 67 -11.16 -4.72 3.00
C ILE A 67 -10.47 -4.63 1.64
N SER A 68 -10.03 -5.76 1.11
CA SER A 68 -9.60 -5.89 -0.28
C SER A 68 -10.65 -6.68 -1.05
N GLU A 69 -11.12 -6.07 -2.13
CA GLU A 69 -11.95 -6.73 -3.14
C GLU A 69 -11.04 -7.16 -4.30
N LEU A 70 -11.32 -8.32 -4.86
CA LEU A 70 -10.69 -8.84 -6.07
C LEU A 70 -11.66 -8.71 -7.25
N GLU A 71 -11.14 -8.65 -8.47
CA GLU A 71 -11.97 -8.47 -9.69
C GLU A 71 -13.01 -9.58 -9.88
N ASN A 72 -12.80 -10.76 -9.30
CA ASN A 72 -13.77 -11.88 -9.29
C ASN A 72 -14.89 -11.71 -8.25
N GLY A 73 -14.92 -10.63 -7.49
CA GLY A 73 -15.87 -10.35 -6.41
C GLY A 73 -15.53 -11.00 -5.06
N GLU A 74 -14.38 -11.66 -4.94
CA GLU A 74 -13.92 -12.16 -3.65
C GLU A 74 -13.50 -11.00 -2.75
N VAL A 75 -13.84 -11.10 -1.46
CA VAL A 75 -13.63 -10.05 -0.47
C VAL A 75 -12.85 -10.61 0.71
N VAL A 76 -11.75 -9.96 1.05
CA VAL A 76 -10.87 -10.35 2.16
C VAL A 76 -10.72 -9.19 3.13
N SER A 77 -10.95 -9.45 4.42
CA SER A 77 -10.66 -8.48 5.48
C SER A 77 -9.23 -8.67 5.99
N LEU A 78 -8.51 -7.56 6.16
CA LEU A 78 -7.19 -7.52 6.76
C LEU A 78 -7.21 -6.62 7.98
N SER A 79 -6.67 -7.14 9.09
CA SER A 79 -6.43 -6.39 10.31
C SER A 79 -4.94 -6.34 10.61
N LYS A 80 -4.55 -5.51 11.58
CA LYS A 80 -3.17 -5.34 12.04
C LYS A 80 -2.40 -6.66 12.15
N GLY A 81 -1.24 -6.70 11.49
CA GLY A 81 -0.33 -7.85 11.48
C GLY A 81 -0.62 -8.88 10.39
N MET A 82 -1.73 -8.77 9.66
CA MET A 82 -2.05 -9.64 8.53
C MET A 82 -1.33 -9.20 7.25
N THR A 83 -1.09 -10.16 6.35
CA THR A 83 -0.47 -9.94 5.03
C THR A 83 -1.25 -10.67 3.96
N TYR A 84 -1.42 -10.05 2.79
CA TYR A 84 -1.76 -10.77 1.56
C TYR A 84 -0.65 -10.62 0.51
N ILE A 85 -0.63 -11.55 -0.43
CA ILE A 85 0.23 -11.54 -1.61
C ILE A 85 -0.60 -11.83 -2.85
N VAL A 86 -0.34 -11.11 -3.94
CA VAL A 86 -0.89 -11.32 -5.28
C VAL A 86 0.21 -11.26 -6.33
#